data_AF-A0AA96XAW6-F1
#
_entry.id   AF-A0AA96XAW6-F1
#
_cell.length_a   1.000
_cell.length_b   1.000
_cell.length_c   1.000
_cell.angle_alpha   90.00
_cell.angle_beta   90.00
_cell.angle_gamma   90.00
#
_symmetry.space_group_name_H-M   'P 1'
#
loop_
_entity.id
_entity.type
_entity.pdbx_description
1 polymer ?
#
loop_
_entity_poly.entity_id
_entity_poly.type
_entity_poly.pdbx_seq_one_letter_code
_entity_poly.pdbx_strand_id
1 'polypeptide(L)'
;MARVTERSRRYIFHVAEQLEQANLPLELALLPIVESAYDPFAYSHARASGMWQFIPATGRSFGLEQNWWYDGRRDVHESTQAAAKYFNYLHDRFDGDWELALAAYNAGEGTVRRAVERNRRNGLGTSYWDLKLPRETKRYVPQLLALAEVISRPDHYKIPLHDVSNEPYYARVDVGSQIDLAQAAELAEIEIEELYLLNPGYNRWATDPNGNHQLLIPIETQEKFESALAQLPKEERVSWQRYTIARGDTLSTIARRYQTTVGAIRETNKLRSNNIRAGKTLLIPSASGPAGQYAYALDQRVKRKQSSGKGQKVNYTVRPGDSLWGISRKLDVTVKQLASWNSMAPGDTLRPGRTLVAYNGSPAVSENNRTTRKVSYRVRSGDSLYRIANKFSIEIDDILRWNKINKSKYLQPGQRLTLFVDSASNT
;
A
#
# COMPACT_ATOMS: atom_id res chain seq x y z
N MET A 1 12.46 -8.60 -14.93
CA MET A 1 13.25 -7.37 -14.79
C MET A 1 12.58 -6.18 -15.48
N ALA A 2 12.12 -6.29 -16.72
CA ALA A 2 11.45 -5.20 -17.47
C ALA A 2 10.53 -4.26 -16.66
N ARG A 3 9.50 -4.82 -15.98
CA ARG A 3 8.56 -4.03 -15.17
C ARG A 3 9.21 -3.26 -14.02
N VAL A 4 10.26 -3.82 -13.41
CA VAL A 4 10.97 -3.19 -12.30
C VAL A 4 11.78 -2.02 -12.83
N THR A 5 12.54 -2.24 -13.90
CA THR A 5 13.38 -1.22 -14.54
C THR A 5 12.55 -0.02 -15.02
N GLU A 6 11.38 -0.29 -15.59
CA GLU A 6 10.44 0.77 -16.01
C GLU A 6 9.94 1.61 -14.82
N ARG A 7 9.60 0.96 -13.70
CA ARG A 7 9.14 1.67 -12.49
C ARG A 7 10.27 2.43 -11.81
N SER A 8 11.48 1.87 -11.78
CA SER A 8 12.62 2.49 -11.12
C SER A 8 13.13 3.72 -11.85
N ARG A 9 12.95 3.81 -13.19
CA ARG A 9 13.45 4.92 -14.02
C ARG A 9 13.13 6.31 -13.46
N ARG A 10 11.95 6.50 -12.87
CA ARG A 10 11.54 7.80 -12.29
C ARG A 10 12.30 8.18 -11.02
N TYR A 11 12.77 7.21 -10.25
CA TYR A 11 13.17 7.44 -8.86
C TYR A 11 14.61 7.04 -8.56
N ILE A 12 15.18 6.10 -9.32
CA ILE A 12 16.46 5.45 -8.97
C ILE A 12 17.63 6.42 -8.98
N PHE A 13 17.63 7.41 -9.87
CA PHE A 13 18.64 8.48 -9.87
C PHE A 13 18.66 9.22 -8.52
N HIS A 14 17.50 9.72 -8.08
CA HIS A 14 17.39 10.40 -6.79
C HIS A 14 17.75 9.48 -5.61
N VAL A 15 17.35 8.21 -5.67
CA VAL A 15 17.73 7.23 -4.63
C VAL A 15 19.25 7.07 -4.56
N ALA A 16 19.91 6.86 -5.70
CA ALA A 16 21.36 6.70 -5.75
C ALA A 16 22.08 7.95 -5.23
N GLU A 17 21.66 9.14 -5.68
CA GLU A 17 22.22 10.42 -5.25
C GLU A 17 22.07 10.62 -3.71
N GLN A 18 20.90 10.32 -3.15
CA GLN A 18 20.69 10.42 -1.70
C GLN A 18 21.54 9.43 -0.90
N LEU A 19 21.74 8.22 -1.42
CA LEU A 19 22.60 7.22 -0.78
C LEU A 19 24.08 7.63 -0.85
N GLU A 20 24.55 8.14 -1.98
CA GLU A 20 25.89 8.71 -2.13
C GLU A 20 26.13 9.87 -1.17
N GLN A 21 25.21 10.84 -1.12
CA GLN A 21 25.29 11.97 -0.19
C GLN A 21 25.33 11.54 1.29
N ALA A 22 24.68 10.41 1.61
CA ALA A 22 24.68 9.83 2.95
C ALA A 22 25.86 8.89 3.23
N ASN A 23 26.80 8.72 2.30
CA ASN A 23 27.91 7.76 2.34
C ASN A 23 27.44 6.30 2.60
N LEU A 24 26.34 5.91 1.97
CA LEU A 24 25.75 4.57 2.09
C LEU A 24 26.13 3.69 0.88
N PRO A 25 26.15 2.35 1.05
CA PRO A 25 26.33 1.44 -0.09
C PRO A 25 25.26 1.64 -1.16
N LEU A 26 25.67 1.79 -2.41
CA LEU A 26 24.77 2.05 -3.53
C LEU A 26 23.88 0.86 -3.88
N GLU A 27 24.27 -0.35 -3.50
CA GLU A 27 23.42 -1.54 -3.62
C GLU A 27 22.11 -1.39 -2.86
N LEU A 28 22.03 -0.51 -1.84
CA LEU A 28 20.77 -0.20 -1.15
C LEU A 28 19.73 0.44 -2.08
N ALA A 29 20.14 1.02 -3.22
CA ALA A 29 19.22 1.46 -4.26
C ALA A 29 18.40 0.30 -4.85
N LEU A 30 18.84 -0.93 -4.68
CA LEU A 30 18.09 -2.11 -5.14
C LEU A 30 17.02 -2.56 -4.14
N LEU A 31 17.02 -2.06 -2.90
CA LEU A 31 16.05 -2.47 -1.89
C LEU A 31 14.60 -2.12 -2.23
N PRO A 32 14.26 -0.95 -2.80
CA PRO A 32 12.91 -0.69 -3.27
C PRO A 32 12.40 -1.71 -4.30
N ILE A 33 13.30 -2.41 -5.02
CA ILE A 33 12.93 -3.53 -5.89
C ILE A 33 12.41 -4.70 -5.06
N VAL A 34 13.12 -5.06 -4.01
CA VAL A 34 12.78 -6.17 -3.09
C VAL A 34 11.51 -5.85 -2.30
N GLU A 35 11.38 -4.61 -1.85
CA GLU A 35 10.30 -4.15 -0.97
C GLU A 35 8.96 -3.97 -1.70
N SER A 36 8.97 -3.28 -2.86
CA SER A 36 7.73 -2.91 -3.54
C SER A 36 7.79 -3.02 -5.06
N ALA A 37 8.91 -3.47 -5.63
CA ALA A 37 9.21 -3.33 -7.05
C ALA A 37 9.12 -1.87 -7.52
N TYR A 38 9.66 -0.93 -6.71
CA TYR A 38 9.62 0.53 -6.93
C TYR A 38 8.20 1.09 -7.07
N ASP A 39 7.19 0.43 -6.49
CA ASP A 39 5.83 0.93 -6.47
C ASP A 39 5.63 1.93 -5.31
N PRO A 40 5.45 3.24 -5.59
CA PRO A 40 5.27 4.23 -4.54
C PRO A 40 3.90 4.16 -3.86
N PHE A 41 2.95 3.43 -4.45
CA PHE A 41 1.61 3.22 -3.88
C PHE A 41 1.47 1.88 -3.17
N ALA A 42 2.54 1.09 -3.08
CA ALA A 42 2.50 -0.20 -2.40
C ALA A 42 2.03 -0.07 -0.94
N TYR A 43 1.23 -1.05 -0.53
CA TYR A 43 0.70 -1.16 0.83
C TYR A 43 0.66 -2.62 1.28
N SER A 44 1.35 -2.94 2.36
CA SER A 44 1.50 -4.31 2.83
C SER A 44 0.51 -4.70 3.93
N HIS A 45 0.43 -6.00 4.17
CA HIS A 45 -0.33 -6.58 5.28
C HIS A 45 0.19 -6.13 6.67
N ALA A 46 1.44 -5.69 6.77
CA ALA A 46 2.04 -5.15 7.99
C ALA A 46 1.81 -3.63 8.13
N ARG A 47 1.01 -3.03 7.23
CA ARG A 47 0.76 -1.59 7.09
C ARG A 47 1.95 -0.80 6.55
N ALA A 48 2.96 -1.48 6.01
CA ALA A 48 4.07 -0.83 5.33
C ALA A 48 3.56 -0.11 4.08
N SER A 49 4.11 1.06 3.75
CA SER A 49 3.70 1.81 2.57
C SER A 49 4.86 2.46 1.83
N GLY A 50 4.67 2.70 0.53
CA GLY A 50 5.62 3.38 -0.33
C GLY A 50 6.74 2.49 -0.86
N MET A 51 7.65 3.09 -1.61
CA MET A 51 8.76 2.36 -2.23
C MET A 51 9.68 1.68 -1.21
N TRP A 52 9.87 2.32 -0.06
CA TRP A 52 10.69 1.82 1.05
C TRP A 52 9.93 0.95 2.05
N GLN A 53 8.61 0.77 1.89
CA GLN A 53 7.79 -0.06 2.79
C GLN A 53 7.93 0.33 4.28
N PHE A 54 7.86 1.62 4.59
CA PHE A 54 7.85 2.06 6.00
C PHE A 54 6.55 1.65 6.71
N ILE A 55 6.66 0.98 7.85
CA ILE A 55 5.52 0.84 8.78
C ILE A 55 5.20 2.18 9.45
N PRO A 56 3.94 2.42 9.89
CA PRO A 56 3.51 3.75 10.34
C PRO A 56 4.34 4.32 11.50
N ALA A 57 4.70 3.48 12.48
CA ALA A 57 5.44 3.90 13.67
C ALA A 57 6.87 4.31 13.32
N THR A 58 7.62 3.44 12.62
CA THR A 58 8.98 3.74 12.16
C THR A 58 9.00 4.98 11.27
N GLY A 59 8.08 5.08 10.31
CA GLY A 59 7.99 6.27 9.46
C GLY A 59 7.89 7.57 10.28
N ARG A 60 6.99 7.61 11.27
CA ARG A 60 6.88 8.79 12.17
C ARG A 60 8.16 9.05 12.97
N SER A 61 8.81 8.00 13.49
CA SER A 61 10.07 8.15 14.22
C SER A 61 11.20 8.75 13.36
N PHE A 62 11.13 8.56 12.04
CA PHE A 62 12.07 9.14 11.06
C PHE A 62 11.50 10.36 10.33
N GLY A 63 10.49 11.03 10.89
CA GLY A 63 9.97 12.31 10.39
C GLY A 63 8.93 12.23 9.28
N LEU A 64 8.46 11.03 8.91
CA LEU A 64 7.46 10.85 7.85
C LEU A 64 6.06 11.17 8.37
N GLU A 65 5.60 12.38 8.07
CA GLU A 65 4.27 12.86 8.40
C GLU A 65 3.18 11.99 7.79
N GLN A 66 2.11 11.76 8.56
CA GLN A 66 0.97 10.93 8.15
C GLN A 66 -0.31 11.58 8.62
N ASN A 67 -1.05 12.16 7.68
CA ASN A 67 -2.31 12.83 7.94
C ASN A 67 -3.34 12.52 6.83
N TRP A 68 -4.44 13.28 6.78
CA TRP A 68 -5.53 13.02 5.85
C TRP A 68 -5.20 13.42 4.39
N TRP A 69 -4.36 14.44 4.21
CA TRP A 69 -3.90 14.97 2.92
C TRP A 69 -2.61 14.31 2.44
N TYR A 70 -1.75 13.87 3.35
CA TYR A 70 -0.38 13.47 3.04
C TYR A 70 0.07 12.22 3.83
N ASP A 71 0.86 11.36 3.19
CA ASP A 71 1.54 10.22 3.81
C ASP A 71 2.98 10.16 3.28
N GLY A 72 3.91 10.72 4.06
CA GLY A 72 5.33 10.85 3.71
C GLY A 72 6.06 9.53 3.52
N ARG A 73 5.46 8.39 3.91
CA ARG A 73 6.00 7.06 3.59
C ARG A 73 5.95 6.76 2.11
N ARG A 74 5.06 7.42 1.37
CA ARG A 74 4.91 7.28 -0.07
C ARG A 74 5.70 8.36 -0.81
N ASP A 75 5.85 9.54 -0.22
CA ASP A 75 6.65 10.63 -0.78
C ASP A 75 8.08 10.18 -1.09
N VAL A 76 8.48 10.27 -2.36
CA VAL A 76 9.74 9.70 -2.84
C VAL A 76 10.94 10.36 -2.16
N HIS A 77 10.91 11.69 -2.02
CA HIS A 77 12.03 12.44 -1.47
C HIS A 77 12.12 12.25 0.05
N GLU A 78 11.02 12.47 0.77
CA GLU A 78 11.01 12.35 2.23
C GLU A 78 11.27 10.90 2.68
N SER A 79 10.67 9.90 2.02
CA SER A 79 10.88 8.50 2.39
C SER A 79 12.29 8.00 2.07
N THR A 80 12.94 8.50 1.01
CA THR A 80 14.34 8.15 0.69
C THR A 80 15.30 8.74 1.70
N GLN A 81 15.10 10.00 2.08
CA GLN A 81 15.89 10.61 3.15
C GLN A 81 15.70 9.91 4.50
N ALA A 82 14.47 9.52 4.83
CA ALA A 82 14.19 8.74 6.03
C ALA A 82 14.82 7.34 5.98
N ALA A 83 14.83 6.69 4.81
CA ALA A 83 15.50 5.41 4.61
C ALA A 83 17.01 5.51 4.84
N ALA A 84 17.67 6.51 4.26
CA ALA A 84 19.10 6.76 4.47
C ALA A 84 19.42 6.97 5.96
N LYS A 85 18.65 7.82 6.65
CA LYS A 85 18.78 8.03 8.10
C LYS A 85 18.58 6.74 8.90
N TYR A 86 17.59 5.91 8.50
CA TYR A 86 17.30 4.67 9.18
C TYR A 86 18.40 3.61 8.96
N PHE A 87 18.97 3.52 7.76
CA PHE A 87 20.10 2.63 7.49
C PHE A 87 21.34 3.01 8.30
N ASN A 88 21.71 4.30 8.34
CA ASN A 88 22.81 4.77 9.20
C ASN A 88 22.57 4.41 10.66
N TYR A 89 21.37 4.68 11.17
CA TYR A 89 20.98 4.30 12.53
C TYR A 89 21.11 2.79 12.80
N LEU A 90 20.65 1.94 11.87
CA LEU A 90 20.74 0.49 12.04
C LEU A 90 22.18 0.00 11.92
N HIS A 91 22.95 0.54 11.00
CA HIS A 91 24.37 0.21 10.82
C HIS A 91 25.17 0.50 12.10
N ASP A 92 25.01 1.70 12.68
CA ASP A 92 25.63 2.06 13.95
C ASP A 92 25.16 1.14 15.09
N ARG A 93 23.87 0.81 15.11
CA ARG A 93 23.27 -0.05 16.15
C ARG A 93 23.75 -1.50 16.11
N PHE A 94 24.24 -1.96 14.96
CA PHE A 94 24.80 -3.31 14.78
C PHE A 94 26.32 -3.26 14.53
N ASP A 95 27.01 -2.28 15.13
CA ASP A 95 28.47 -2.20 15.16
C ASP A 95 29.13 -2.19 13.75
N GLY A 96 28.45 -1.62 12.76
CA GLY A 96 28.91 -1.56 11.38
C GLY A 96 28.60 -2.79 10.52
N ASP A 97 27.77 -3.73 11.01
CA ASP A 97 27.38 -4.92 10.25
C ASP A 97 26.16 -4.64 9.36
N TRP A 98 26.41 -4.47 8.05
CA TRP A 98 25.38 -4.24 7.04
C TRP A 98 24.37 -5.38 6.92
N GLU A 99 24.78 -6.63 7.07
CA GLU A 99 23.87 -7.78 6.94
C GLU A 99 22.87 -7.82 8.10
N LEU A 100 23.33 -7.51 9.32
CA LEU A 100 22.47 -7.36 10.49
C LEU A 100 21.59 -6.11 10.40
N ALA A 101 22.11 -4.99 9.88
CA ALA A 101 21.33 -3.77 9.65
C ALA A 101 20.18 -4.03 8.66
N LEU A 102 20.46 -4.69 7.53
CA LEU A 102 19.46 -5.10 6.54
C LEU A 102 18.43 -6.07 7.14
N ALA A 103 18.87 -7.06 7.91
CA ALA A 103 17.96 -7.96 8.61
C ALA A 103 17.06 -7.22 9.60
N ALA A 104 17.59 -6.20 10.27
CA ALA A 104 16.85 -5.38 11.23
C ALA A 104 15.87 -4.43 10.55
N TYR A 105 16.20 -3.92 9.36
CA TYR A 105 15.26 -3.16 8.54
C TYR A 105 14.00 -3.98 8.23
N ASN A 106 14.18 -5.25 7.83
CA ASN A 106 13.07 -6.14 7.47
C ASN A 106 12.30 -6.70 8.69
N ALA A 107 12.99 -7.19 9.71
CA ALA A 107 12.37 -7.91 10.85
C ALA A 107 12.11 -7.03 12.08
N GLY A 108 12.61 -5.80 12.07
CA GLY A 108 12.76 -4.94 13.23
C GLY A 108 14.02 -5.24 14.05
N GLU A 109 14.70 -4.18 14.46
CA GLU A 109 15.91 -4.20 15.30
C GLU A 109 15.80 -5.07 16.57
N GLY A 110 14.66 -5.04 17.26
CA GLY A 110 14.46 -5.82 18.47
C GLY A 110 14.41 -7.32 18.21
N THR A 111 14.00 -7.75 17.02
CA THR A 111 14.01 -9.16 16.60
C THR A 111 15.45 -9.63 16.38
N VAL A 112 16.23 -8.86 15.62
CA VAL A 112 17.64 -9.19 15.32
C VAL A 112 18.49 -9.14 16.58
N ARG A 113 18.36 -8.07 17.39
CA ARG A 113 19.09 -7.94 18.67
C ARG A 113 18.85 -9.15 19.59
N ARG A 114 17.59 -9.58 19.76
CA ARG A 114 17.27 -10.76 20.59
C ARG A 114 17.84 -12.06 20.01
N ALA A 115 17.95 -12.17 18.69
CA ALA A 115 18.59 -13.32 18.05
C ALA A 115 20.11 -13.32 18.31
N VAL A 116 20.78 -12.18 18.15
CA VAL A 116 22.21 -11.99 18.46
C VAL A 116 22.49 -12.29 19.93
N GLU A 117 21.74 -11.70 20.86
CA GLU A 117 21.91 -11.94 22.30
C GLU A 117 21.72 -13.42 22.67
N ARG A 118 20.76 -14.11 22.04
CA ARG A 118 20.52 -15.53 22.26
C ARG A 118 21.72 -16.37 21.80
N ASN A 119 22.24 -16.13 20.60
CA ASN A 119 23.40 -16.87 20.09
C ASN A 119 24.63 -16.62 20.96
N ARG A 120 24.88 -15.35 21.33
CA ARG A 120 25.99 -14.96 22.22
C ARG A 120 25.95 -15.69 23.57
N ARG A 121 24.77 -15.78 24.21
CA ARG A 121 24.59 -16.53 25.48
C ARG A 121 24.88 -18.03 25.34
N ASN A 122 24.72 -18.57 24.14
CA ASN A 122 24.94 -19.99 23.85
C ASN A 122 26.32 -20.26 23.25
N GLY A 123 27.21 -19.26 23.15
CA GLY A 123 28.53 -19.40 22.52
C GLY A 123 28.48 -19.70 21.01
N LEU A 124 27.39 -19.34 20.33
CA LEU A 124 27.21 -19.51 18.89
C LEU A 124 27.62 -18.24 18.12
N GLY A 125 27.91 -18.39 16.83
CA GLY A 125 28.19 -17.27 15.92
C GLY A 125 27.04 -16.25 15.90
N THR A 126 27.38 -14.98 15.75
CA THR A 126 26.42 -13.86 15.77
C THR A 126 26.27 -13.15 14.44
N SER A 127 26.92 -13.66 13.38
CA SER A 127 26.72 -13.15 12.02
C SER A 127 25.31 -13.43 11.54
N TYR A 128 24.81 -12.67 10.56
CA TYR A 128 23.51 -12.87 9.95
C TYR A 128 23.23 -14.35 9.61
N TRP A 129 24.23 -15.05 9.07
CA TRP A 129 24.16 -16.44 8.61
C TRP A 129 23.96 -17.45 9.74
N ASP A 130 24.40 -17.11 10.96
CA ASP A 130 24.28 -17.95 12.15
C ASP A 130 22.95 -17.76 12.90
N LEU A 131 22.24 -16.65 12.63
CA LEU A 131 21.06 -16.27 13.42
C LEU A 131 19.81 -17.06 13.04
N LYS A 132 19.03 -17.44 14.06
CA LYS A 132 17.67 -17.96 13.88
C LYS A 132 16.67 -16.81 13.69
N LEU A 133 16.61 -16.30 12.46
CA LEU A 133 15.69 -15.25 12.02
C LEU A 133 14.40 -15.81 11.37
N PRO A 134 13.34 -14.99 11.22
CA PRO A 134 12.17 -15.33 10.42
C PRO A 134 12.54 -15.73 8.98
N ARG A 135 11.75 -16.61 8.36
CA ARG A 135 12.06 -17.15 7.01
C ARG A 135 12.20 -16.06 5.94
N GLU A 136 11.40 -15.01 6.04
CA GLU A 136 11.45 -13.86 5.13
C GLU A 136 12.77 -13.10 5.29
N THR A 137 13.13 -12.75 6.53
CA THR A 137 14.38 -12.07 6.86
C THR A 137 15.63 -12.87 6.50
N LYS A 138 15.60 -14.21 6.68
CA LYS A 138 16.69 -15.11 6.24
C LYS A 138 16.92 -15.12 4.72
N ARG A 139 15.94 -14.65 3.95
CA ARG A 139 16.05 -14.54 2.48
C ARG A 139 16.37 -13.12 2.03
N TYR A 140 16.18 -12.13 2.90
CA TYR A 140 16.26 -10.72 2.55
C TYR A 140 17.64 -10.29 2.07
N VAL A 141 18.70 -10.55 2.86
CA VAL A 141 20.09 -10.24 2.45
C VAL A 141 20.51 -11.05 1.22
N PRO A 142 20.30 -12.39 1.15
CA PRO A 142 20.59 -13.15 -0.06
C PRO A 142 19.87 -12.64 -1.32
N GLN A 143 18.62 -12.18 -1.18
CA GLN A 143 17.86 -11.63 -2.31
C GLN A 143 18.47 -10.34 -2.84
N LEU A 144 18.90 -9.44 -1.94
CA LEU A 144 19.59 -8.22 -2.33
C LEU A 144 20.92 -8.54 -3.05
N LEU A 145 21.74 -9.42 -2.46
CA LEU A 145 23.02 -9.82 -3.05
C LEU A 145 22.85 -10.49 -4.41
N ALA A 146 21.85 -11.36 -4.57
CA ALA A 146 21.54 -11.99 -5.84
C ALA A 146 21.08 -10.96 -6.89
N LEU A 147 20.31 -9.95 -6.47
CA LEU A 147 19.86 -8.88 -7.36
C LEU A 147 21.04 -7.99 -7.80
N ALA A 148 21.94 -7.65 -6.88
CA ALA A 148 23.17 -6.93 -7.18
C ALA A 148 24.05 -7.70 -8.19
N GLU A 149 24.24 -9.01 -7.97
CA GLU A 149 24.99 -9.87 -8.89
C GLU A 149 24.35 -9.90 -10.29
N VAL A 150 23.03 -10.08 -10.38
CA VAL A 150 22.28 -10.07 -11.65
C VAL A 150 22.42 -8.75 -12.39
N ILE A 151 22.36 -7.62 -11.68
CA ILE A 151 22.45 -6.28 -12.28
C ILE A 151 23.88 -5.95 -12.70
N SER A 152 24.89 -6.41 -11.95
CA SER A 152 26.30 -6.20 -12.29
C SER A 152 26.76 -7.04 -13.48
N ARG A 153 26.10 -8.17 -13.76
CA ARG A 153 26.47 -9.13 -14.82
C ARG A 153 25.25 -9.62 -15.63
N PRO A 154 24.46 -8.73 -16.25
CA PRO A 154 23.21 -9.11 -16.90
C PRO A 154 23.41 -10.11 -18.05
N ASP A 155 24.50 -9.95 -18.82
CA ASP A 155 24.84 -10.84 -19.95
C ASP A 155 25.16 -12.27 -19.50
N HIS A 156 25.85 -12.42 -18.37
CA HIS A 156 26.17 -13.73 -17.80
C HIS A 156 24.89 -14.52 -17.47
N TYR A 157 23.90 -13.84 -16.89
CA TYR A 157 22.61 -14.43 -16.55
C TYR A 157 21.58 -14.41 -17.69
N LYS A 158 21.93 -13.82 -18.85
CA LYS A 158 21.06 -13.65 -20.02
C LYS A 158 19.74 -12.93 -19.67
N ILE A 159 19.84 -11.89 -18.85
CA ILE A 159 18.69 -11.11 -18.39
C ILE A 159 18.70 -9.76 -19.11
N PRO A 160 17.66 -9.44 -19.91
CA PRO A 160 17.56 -8.13 -20.54
C PRO A 160 17.25 -7.07 -19.47
N LEU A 161 18.12 -6.08 -19.34
CA LEU A 161 17.88 -4.86 -18.59
C LEU A 161 17.54 -3.74 -19.57
N HIS A 162 16.54 -2.93 -19.24
CA HIS A 162 16.32 -1.69 -19.97
C HIS A 162 17.32 -0.64 -19.49
N ASP A 163 17.73 0.22 -20.40
CA ASP A 163 18.59 1.33 -20.05
C ASP A 163 17.84 2.33 -19.16
N VAL A 164 18.54 2.86 -18.16
CA VAL A 164 18.02 3.88 -17.25
C VAL A 164 19.06 4.98 -17.22
N SER A 165 18.71 6.14 -17.77
CA SER A 165 19.57 7.31 -17.78
C SER A 165 20.03 7.68 -16.37
N ASN A 166 21.32 7.99 -16.23
CA ASN A 166 21.88 8.55 -15.01
C ASN A 166 21.69 10.07 -14.96
N GLU A 167 20.43 10.51 -14.97
CA GLU A 167 20.06 11.93 -14.96
C GLU A 167 18.79 12.14 -14.10
N PRO A 168 18.59 13.35 -13.54
CA PRO A 168 17.39 13.64 -12.76
C PRO A 168 16.15 13.56 -13.63
N TYR A 169 15.12 12.85 -13.14
CA TYR A 169 13.83 12.77 -13.82
C TYR A 169 12.92 13.96 -13.50
N TYR A 170 13.03 14.48 -12.27
CA TYR A 170 12.19 15.55 -11.74
C TYR A 170 13.01 16.55 -10.92
N ALA A 171 12.47 17.76 -10.76
CA ALA A 171 12.88 18.76 -9.79
C ALA A 171 11.82 18.91 -8.69
N ARG A 172 12.25 19.43 -7.54
CA ARG A 172 11.36 19.78 -6.42
C ARG A 172 11.04 21.27 -6.51
N VAL A 173 9.75 21.59 -6.59
CA VAL A 173 9.23 22.96 -6.68
C VAL A 173 8.36 23.26 -5.46
N ASP A 174 8.67 24.35 -4.75
CA ASP A 174 7.82 24.87 -3.69
C ASP A 174 6.66 25.67 -4.29
N VAL A 175 5.44 25.15 -4.14
CA VAL A 175 4.27 25.88 -4.63
C VAL A 175 3.81 26.97 -3.66
N GLY A 176 4.25 27.00 -2.41
CA GLY A 176 4.04 28.10 -1.45
C GLY A 176 2.61 28.29 -0.93
N SER A 177 1.65 27.47 -1.35
CA SER A 177 0.29 27.39 -0.82
C SER A 177 -0.39 26.08 -1.23
N GLN A 178 -1.60 25.83 -0.73
CA GLN A 178 -2.40 24.71 -1.23
C GLN A 178 -2.61 24.85 -2.75
N ILE A 179 -2.52 23.74 -3.48
CA ILE A 179 -2.82 23.65 -4.91
C ILE A 179 -3.54 22.33 -5.23
N ASP A 180 -4.51 22.40 -6.14
CA ASP A 180 -5.13 21.22 -6.76
C ASP A 180 -4.11 20.52 -7.68
N LEU A 181 -3.98 19.20 -7.55
CA LEU A 181 -3.04 18.41 -8.36
C LEU A 181 -3.43 18.40 -9.85
N ALA A 182 -4.71 18.51 -10.19
CA ALA A 182 -5.11 18.69 -11.59
C ALA A 182 -4.68 20.07 -12.11
N GLN A 183 -4.81 21.11 -11.29
CA GLN A 183 -4.31 22.44 -11.65
C GLN A 183 -2.79 22.43 -11.83
N ALA A 184 -2.06 21.78 -10.92
CA ALA A 184 -0.61 21.66 -11.03
C ALA A 184 -0.19 20.87 -12.28
N ALA A 185 -0.91 19.81 -12.63
CA ALA A 185 -0.66 19.04 -13.84
C ALA A 185 -0.89 19.87 -15.11
N GLU A 186 -1.96 20.69 -15.13
CA GLU A 186 -2.25 21.62 -16.22
C GLU A 186 -1.16 22.69 -16.36
N LEU A 187 -0.72 23.30 -15.25
CA LEU A 187 0.39 24.29 -15.27
C LEU A 187 1.71 23.68 -15.77
N ALA A 188 1.95 22.40 -15.47
CA ALA A 188 3.14 21.68 -15.92
C ALA A 188 2.98 21.06 -17.32
N GLU A 189 1.78 21.12 -17.91
CA GLU A 189 1.41 20.45 -19.17
C GLU A 189 1.76 18.96 -19.19
N ILE A 190 1.43 18.25 -18.11
CA ILE A 190 1.60 16.81 -18.00
C ILE A 190 0.29 16.12 -17.68
N GLU A 191 0.23 14.83 -18.00
CA GLU A 191 -0.86 13.98 -17.54
C GLU A 191 -0.88 13.94 -16.00
N ILE A 192 -2.08 14.03 -15.43
CA ILE A 192 -2.23 14.01 -13.97
C ILE A 192 -1.74 12.69 -13.35
N GLU A 193 -1.80 11.59 -14.10
CA GLU A 193 -1.23 10.31 -13.73
C GLU A 193 0.27 10.39 -13.48
N GLU A 194 1.01 11.12 -14.32
CA GLU A 194 2.45 11.32 -14.15
C GLU A 194 2.72 12.16 -12.89
N LEU A 195 1.96 13.24 -12.69
CA LEU A 195 2.09 14.05 -11.49
C LEU A 195 1.83 13.23 -10.21
N TYR A 196 0.84 12.33 -10.21
CA TYR A 196 0.56 11.44 -9.08
C TYR A 196 1.67 10.41 -8.85
N LEU A 197 2.26 9.85 -9.91
CA LEU A 197 3.38 8.92 -9.80
C LEU A 197 4.59 9.60 -9.17
N LEU A 198 4.86 10.86 -9.55
CA LEU A 198 5.92 11.67 -8.96
C LEU A 198 5.58 12.15 -7.55
N ASN A 199 4.30 12.41 -7.25
CA ASN A 199 3.85 12.95 -5.96
C ASN A 199 2.91 12.00 -5.19
N PRO A 200 3.31 10.74 -4.97
CA PRO A 200 2.47 9.70 -4.40
C PRO A 200 2.15 9.95 -2.92
N GLY A 201 2.90 10.85 -2.25
CA GLY A 201 2.69 11.27 -0.86
C GLY A 201 1.31 11.89 -0.65
N TYR A 202 0.77 12.60 -1.63
CA TYR A 202 -0.57 13.20 -1.53
C TYR A 202 -1.67 12.13 -1.64
N ASN A 203 -2.56 12.12 -0.65
CA ASN A 203 -3.69 11.20 -0.55
C ASN A 203 -4.90 11.68 -1.35
N ARG A 204 -4.95 12.97 -1.68
CA ARG A 204 -6.15 13.68 -2.10
C ARG A 204 -5.92 14.41 -3.40
N TRP A 205 -6.96 15.09 -3.86
CA TRP A 205 -6.96 15.90 -5.08
C TRP A 205 -6.09 17.16 -4.96
N ALA A 206 -5.67 17.56 -3.76
CA ALA A 206 -4.80 18.72 -3.51
C ALA A 206 -3.71 18.40 -2.47
N THR A 207 -2.72 19.29 -2.40
CA THR A 207 -1.73 19.31 -1.33
C THR A 207 -2.37 19.58 0.04
N ASP A 208 -1.65 19.26 1.12
CA ASP A 208 -2.09 19.60 2.48
C ASP A 208 -2.07 21.12 2.67
N PRO A 209 -3.17 21.79 3.07
CA PRO A 209 -3.20 23.23 3.27
C PRO A 209 -2.16 23.77 4.25
N ASN A 210 -1.72 22.95 5.21
CA ASN A 210 -0.74 23.33 6.22
C ASN A 210 0.59 22.54 6.08
N GLY A 211 0.77 21.86 4.93
CA GLY A 211 1.97 21.07 4.66
C GLY A 211 3.11 21.89 4.05
N ASN A 212 4.19 21.20 3.67
CA ASN A 212 5.37 21.82 3.08
C ASN A 212 5.18 22.31 1.63
N HIS A 213 4.03 22.01 1.00
CA HIS A 213 3.66 22.47 -0.35
C HIS A 213 4.71 22.19 -1.43
N GLN A 214 5.37 21.03 -1.38
CA GLN A 214 6.41 20.66 -2.33
C GLN A 214 5.87 19.71 -3.40
N LEU A 215 6.11 20.00 -4.68
CA LEU A 215 5.77 19.11 -5.78
C LEU A 215 7.02 18.68 -6.54
N LEU A 216 7.07 17.41 -6.93
CA LEU A 216 8.03 16.86 -7.88
C LEU A 216 7.46 17.03 -9.29
N ILE A 217 8.14 17.81 -10.12
CA ILE A 217 7.74 18.16 -11.49
C ILE A 217 8.83 17.65 -12.44
N PRO A 218 8.50 17.05 -13.60
CA PRO A 218 9.51 16.62 -14.57
C PRO A 218 10.49 17.74 -14.90
N ILE A 219 11.79 17.40 -15.03
CA ILE A 219 12.83 18.39 -15.35
C ILE A 219 12.48 19.16 -16.64
N GLU A 220 11.94 18.46 -17.64
CA GLU A 220 11.57 19.03 -18.93
C GLU A 220 10.52 20.15 -18.86
N THR A 221 9.63 20.13 -17.84
CA THR A 221 8.52 21.09 -17.72
C THR A 221 8.64 22.01 -16.50
N GLN A 222 9.73 21.92 -15.73
CA GLN A 222 9.93 22.67 -14.51
C GLN A 222 9.84 24.20 -14.72
N GLU A 223 10.64 24.76 -15.64
CA GLU A 223 10.70 26.22 -15.85
C GLU A 223 9.34 26.79 -16.27
N LYS A 224 8.62 26.01 -17.09
CA LYS A 224 7.27 26.35 -17.54
C LYS A 224 6.28 26.33 -16.39
N PHE A 225 6.31 25.28 -15.58
CA PHE A 225 5.48 25.16 -14.39
C PHE A 225 5.70 26.32 -13.42
N GLU A 226 6.96 26.64 -13.11
CA GLU A 226 7.30 27.75 -12.21
C GLU A 226 6.82 29.10 -12.76
N SER A 227 7.00 29.33 -14.07
CA SER A 227 6.52 30.54 -14.74
C SER A 227 5.00 30.67 -14.69
N ALA A 228 4.26 29.58 -14.98
CA ALA A 228 2.80 29.57 -14.94
C ALA A 228 2.27 29.71 -13.50
N LEU A 229 2.90 29.03 -12.54
CA LEU A 229 2.58 29.11 -11.12
C LEU A 229 2.78 30.51 -10.54
N ALA A 230 3.79 31.24 -11.00
CA ALA A 230 4.05 32.62 -10.59
C ALA A 230 2.95 33.59 -11.05
N GLN A 231 2.28 33.28 -12.16
CA GLN A 231 1.15 34.07 -12.68
C GLN A 231 -0.19 33.69 -12.05
N LEU A 232 -0.28 32.53 -11.38
CA LEU A 232 -1.52 32.03 -10.77
C LEU A 232 -1.64 32.50 -9.29
N PRO A 233 -2.60 33.39 -8.97
CA PRO A 233 -2.84 33.85 -7.61
C PRO A 233 -3.15 32.69 -6.65
N LYS A 234 -2.74 32.81 -5.38
CA LYS A 234 -2.90 31.74 -4.39
C LYS A 234 -4.35 31.32 -4.18
N GLU A 235 -5.27 32.26 -4.32
CA GLU A 235 -6.71 32.08 -4.15
C GLU A 235 -7.36 31.28 -5.29
N GLU A 236 -6.70 31.22 -6.45
CA GLU A 236 -7.17 30.53 -7.66
C GLU A 236 -6.58 29.11 -7.79
N ARG A 237 -5.59 28.75 -6.97
CA ARG A 237 -4.92 27.44 -7.00
C ARG A 237 -5.79 26.26 -6.56
N VAL A 238 -6.92 26.56 -5.91
CA VAL A 238 -7.89 25.57 -5.44
C VAL A 238 -9.28 26.05 -5.80
N SER A 239 -10.14 25.13 -6.25
CA SER A 239 -11.54 25.42 -6.51
C SER A 239 -12.39 25.39 -5.24
N TRP A 240 -13.42 26.24 -5.21
CA TRP A 240 -14.30 26.39 -4.05
C TRP A 240 -15.77 26.22 -4.43
N GLN A 241 -16.52 25.50 -3.61
CA GLN A 241 -17.97 25.45 -3.69
C GLN A 241 -18.60 26.28 -2.56
N ARG A 242 -19.57 27.13 -2.90
CA ARG A 242 -20.40 27.82 -1.89
C ARG A 242 -21.40 26.85 -1.28
N TYR A 243 -21.40 26.76 0.04
CA TYR A 243 -22.33 25.94 0.82
C TYR A 243 -23.07 26.77 1.86
N THR A 244 -24.40 26.77 1.80
CA THR A 244 -25.23 27.40 2.83
C THR A 244 -25.40 26.44 4.00
N ILE A 245 -24.96 26.86 5.19
CA ILE A 245 -24.99 26.04 6.40
C ILE A 245 -26.45 25.72 6.77
N ALA A 246 -26.79 24.43 6.80
CA ALA A 246 -28.11 23.96 7.22
C ALA A 246 -28.19 23.84 8.75
N ARG A 247 -29.42 23.83 9.27
CA ARG A 247 -29.65 23.61 10.71
C ARG A 247 -29.17 22.20 11.08
N GLY A 248 -28.31 22.10 12.09
CA GLY A 248 -27.73 20.83 12.56
C GLY A 248 -26.39 20.46 11.90
N ASP A 249 -25.91 21.27 10.96
CA ASP A 249 -24.56 21.07 10.41
C ASP A 249 -23.46 21.35 11.44
N THR A 250 -22.37 20.60 11.29
CA THR A 250 -21.09 20.86 11.95
C THR A 250 -19.99 20.92 10.90
N LEU A 251 -18.86 21.57 11.19
CA LEU A 251 -17.73 21.54 10.26
C LEU A 251 -17.27 20.11 9.95
N SER A 252 -17.36 19.20 10.93
CA SER A 252 -17.00 17.79 10.75
C SER A 252 -17.92 17.05 9.78
N THR A 253 -19.23 17.32 9.82
CA THR A 253 -20.19 16.70 8.89
C THR A 253 -20.05 17.28 7.48
N ILE A 254 -19.82 18.58 7.37
CA ILE A 254 -19.56 19.27 6.09
C ILE A 254 -18.24 18.76 5.47
N ALA A 255 -17.15 18.77 6.23
CA ALA A 255 -15.84 18.29 5.75
C ALA A 255 -15.90 16.86 5.21
N ARG A 256 -16.62 15.97 5.90
CA ARG A 256 -16.83 14.60 5.44
C ARG A 256 -17.63 14.53 4.14
N ARG A 257 -18.70 15.34 4.01
CA ARG A 257 -19.55 15.38 2.82
C ARG A 257 -18.77 15.83 1.59
N TYR A 258 -17.94 16.85 1.74
CA TYR A 258 -17.19 17.46 0.64
C TYR A 258 -15.78 16.89 0.46
N GLN A 259 -15.46 15.79 1.15
CA GLN A 259 -14.15 15.15 1.08
C GLN A 259 -13.01 16.17 1.27
N THR A 260 -13.06 16.87 2.40
CA THR A 260 -12.04 17.83 2.85
C THR A 260 -11.85 17.70 4.37
N THR A 261 -11.13 18.64 4.99
CA THR A 261 -10.91 18.67 6.44
C THR A 261 -11.53 19.89 7.09
N VAL A 262 -11.80 19.79 8.40
CA VAL A 262 -12.23 20.93 9.21
C VAL A 262 -11.19 22.06 9.15
N GLY A 263 -9.90 21.72 9.18
CA GLY A 263 -8.80 22.69 9.04
C GLY A 263 -8.88 23.47 7.73
N ALA A 264 -8.98 22.76 6.60
CA ALA A 264 -9.10 23.40 5.28
C ALA A 264 -10.33 24.31 5.17
N ILE A 265 -11.50 23.88 5.66
CA ILE A 265 -12.70 24.73 5.67
C ILE A 265 -12.47 25.97 6.54
N ARG A 266 -11.84 25.82 7.71
CA ARG A 266 -11.59 26.95 8.59
C ARG A 266 -10.64 27.95 7.97
N GLU A 267 -9.56 27.49 7.36
CA GLU A 267 -8.55 28.33 6.72
C GLU A 267 -9.17 29.12 5.56
N THR A 268 -9.87 28.42 4.65
CA THR A 268 -10.59 29.02 3.52
C THR A 268 -11.56 30.12 3.96
N ASN A 269 -12.28 29.89 5.06
CA ASN A 269 -13.29 30.81 5.57
C ASN A 269 -12.78 31.74 6.69
N LYS A 270 -11.47 31.75 6.96
CA LYS A 270 -10.83 32.53 8.02
C LYS A 270 -11.50 32.36 9.41
N LEU A 271 -11.95 31.14 9.72
CA LEU A 271 -12.68 30.80 10.95
C LEU A 271 -11.73 30.52 12.13
N ARG A 272 -11.89 31.29 13.20
CA ARG A 272 -11.13 31.13 14.45
C ARG A 272 -11.54 29.92 15.30
N SER A 273 -12.73 29.36 15.08
CA SER A 273 -13.25 28.21 15.84
C SER A 273 -14.11 27.29 14.97
N ASN A 274 -14.63 26.20 15.54
CA ASN A 274 -15.53 25.30 14.86
C ASN A 274 -17.01 25.77 14.84
N ASN A 275 -17.30 26.93 15.44
CA ASN A 275 -18.66 27.45 15.55
C ASN A 275 -19.10 28.03 14.20
N ILE A 276 -20.18 27.48 13.66
CA ILE A 276 -20.83 27.91 12.42
C ILE A 276 -22.29 28.23 12.68
N ARG A 277 -22.86 29.17 11.91
CA ARG A 277 -24.26 29.61 12.06
C ARG A 277 -25.08 29.21 10.84
N ALA A 278 -26.19 28.53 11.07
CA ALA A 278 -27.13 28.18 10.01
C ALA A 278 -27.58 29.42 9.22
N GLY A 279 -27.75 29.26 7.91
CA GLY A 279 -28.08 30.33 6.97
C GLY A 279 -26.88 31.16 6.48
N LYS A 280 -25.71 31.04 7.10
CA LYS A 280 -24.47 31.65 6.56
C LYS A 280 -23.86 30.74 5.48
N THR A 281 -23.08 31.35 4.58
CA THR A 281 -22.39 30.63 3.50
C THR A 281 -20.93 30.35 3.89
N LEU A 282 -20.45 29.15 3.57
CA LEU A 282 -19.05 28.74 3.62
C LEU A 282 -18.53 28.48 2.21
N LEU A 283 -17.25 28.77 2.01
CA LEU A 283 -16.45 28.32 0.87
C LEU A 283 -15.82 26.97 1.23
N ILE A 284 -16.15 25.92 0.49
CA ILE A 284 -15.65 24.59 0.73
C ILE A 284 -14.63 24.24 -0.36
N PRO A 285 -13.35 23.98 -0.02
CA PRO A 285 -12.38 23.52 -1.01
C PRO A 285 -12.84 22.19 -1.61
N SER A 286 -12.83 22.13 -2.93
CA SER A 286 -13.21 20.95 -3.71
C SER A 286 -12.28 20.79 -4.92
N ALA A 287 -12.16 19.55 -5.38
CA ALA A 287 -11.51 19.23 -6.64
C ALA A 287 -12.10 20.06 -7.80
N SER A 288 -11.24 20.62 -8.65
CA SER A 288 -11.64 21.39 -9.83
C SER A 288 -12.21 20.50 -10.95
N GLY A 289 -11.72 19.27 -11.07
CA GLY A 289 -12.06 18.33 -12.14
C GLY A 289 -13.06 17.22 -11.77
N PRO A 290 -13.56 16.46 -12.76
CA PRO A 290 -14.38 15.28 -12.51
C PRO A 290 -13.60 14.19 -11.76
N ALA A 291 -14.31 13.39 -10.97
CA ALA A 291 -13.72 12.33 -10.13
C ALA A 291 -12.82 11.33 -10.87
N GLY A 292 -13.05 11.12 -12.18
CA GLY A 292 -12.25 10.23 -13.03
C GLY A 292 -10.83 10.74 -13.28
N GLN A 293 -10.62 12.06 -13.27
CA GLN A 293 -9.31 12.70 -13.47
C GLN A 293 -8.37 12.39 -12.30
N TYR A 294 -8.89 12.25 -11.08
CA TYR A 294 -8.09 11.96 -9.88
C TYR A 294 -7.92 10.45 -9.62
N ALA A 295 -7.65 9.68 -10.67
CA ALA A 295 -7.65 8.22 -10.65
C ALA A 295 -6.70 7.60 -9.60
N TYR A 296 -5.61 8.31 -9.26
CA TYR A 296 -4.60 7.91 -8.29
C TYR A 296 -4.78 8.52 -6.88
N ALA A 297 -5.77 9.39 -6.67
CA ALA A 297 -6.16 9.79 -5.31
C ALA A 297 -6.56 8.56 -4.49
N LEU A 298 -6.30 8.58 -3.17
CA LEU A 298 -6.53 7.43 -2.30
C LEU A 298 -7.97 6.92 -2.38
N ASP A 299 -8.96 7.82 -2.38
CA ASP A 299 -10.37 7.42 -2.46
C ASP A 299 -10.71 6.71 -3.78
N GLN A 300 -10.13 7.14 -4.90
CA GLN A 300 -10.37 6.50 -6.20
C GLN A 300 -9.66 5.15 -6.30
N ARG A 301 -8.43 5.03 -5.78
CA ARG A 301 -7.72 3.75 -5.67
C ARG A 301 -8.48 2.75 -4.80
N VAL A 302 -8.99 3.20 -3.65
CA VAL A 302 -9.85 2.39 -2.78
C VAL A 302 -11.12 1.97 -3.52
N LYS A 303 -11.83 2.89 -4.18
CA LYS A 303 -13.04 2.56 -4.96
C LYS A 303 -12.77 1.53 -6.06
N ARG A 304 -11.67 1.66 -6.79
CA ARG A 304 -11.23 0.69 -7.82
C ARG A 304 -10.94 -0.69 -7.22
N LYS A 305 -10.31 -0.72 -6.04
CA LYS A 305 -10.07 -2.00 -5.32
C LYS A 305 -11.37 -2.60 -4.79
N GLN A 306 -12.29 -1.76 -4.32
CA GLN A 306 -13.64 -2.12 -3.88
C GLN A 306 -14.58 -2.48 -5.03
N SER A 307 -14.18 -2.32 -6.30
CA SER A 307 -14.94 -2.79 -7.47
C SER A 307 -14.38 -4.07 -8.07
N SER A 308 -13.17 -4.49 -7.66
CA SER A 308 -12.47 -5.64 -8.26
C SER A 308 -12.83 -7.00 -7.63
N GLY A 309 -13.76 -7.05 -6.67
CA GLY A 309 -14.15 -8.31 -6.04
C GLY A 309 -15.11 -9.12 -6.91
N LYS A 310 -15.12 -10.44 -6.69
CA LYS A 310 -16.01 -11.40 -7.35
C LYS A 310 -17.10 -11.81 -6.37
N GLY A 311 -18.34 -11.93 -6.83
CA GLY A 311 -19.50 -12.29 -6.01
C GLY A 311 -20.46 -11.11 -5.82
N GLN A 312 -21.45 -11.28 -4.94
CA GLN A 312 -22.40 -10.24 -4.59
C GLN A 312 -21.71 -9.19 -3.71
N LYS A 313 -21.75 -7.93 -4.15
CA LYS A 313 -21.17 -6.81 -3.41
C LYS A 313 -22.06 -6.44 -2.23
N VAL A 314 -21.47 -6.40 -1.04
CA VAL A 314 -22.12 -5.97 0.20
C VAL A 314 -21.37 -4.77 0.76
N ASN A 315 -22.12 -3.70 1.05
CA ASN A 315 -21.60 -2.50 1.70
C ASN A 315 -21.93 -2.56 3.20
N TYR A 316 -20.96 -2.22 4.05
CA TYR A 316 -21.13 -2.17 5.49
C TYR A 316 -20.57 -0.86 6.07
N THR A 317 -21.43 -0.06 6.70
CA THR A 317 -20.99 1.17 7.39
C THR A 317 -20.55 0.85 8.80
N VAL A 318 -19.27 1.11 9.09
CA VAL A 318 -18.64 0.90 10.40
C VAL A 318 -19.39 1.67 11.48
N ARG A 319 -19.71 0.99 12.57
CA ARG A 319 -20.38 1.53 13.76
C ARG A 319 -19.38 1.67 14.93
N PRO A 320 -19.67 2.54 15.92
CA PRO A 320 -18.89 2.56 17.16
C PRO A 320 -18.81 1.16 17.79
N GLY A 321 -17.61 0.73 18.17
CA GLY A 321 -17.35 -0.59 18.76
C GLY A 321 -17.06 -1.71 17.75
N ASP A 322 -17.18 -1.46 16.45
CA ASP A 322 -16.85 -2.47 15.44
C ASP A 322 -15.35 -2.79 15.36
N SER A 323 -15.04 -4.03 15.01
CA SER A 323 -13.70 -4.49 14.64
C SER A 323 -13.72 -5.17 13.28
N LEU A 324 -12.59 -5.19 12.56
CA LEU A 324 -12.50 -5.90 11.27
C LEU A 324 -12.88 -7.36 11.40
N TRP A 325 -12.54 -8.00 12.51
CA TRP A 325 -12.91 -9.38 12.82
C TRP A 325 -14.41 -9.57 13.03
N GLY A 326 -15.05 -8.66 13.78
CA GLY A 326 -16.50 -8.72 14.02
C GLY A 326 -17.28 -8.51 12.72
N ILE A 327 -16.86 -7.52 11.93
CA ILE A 327 -17.47 -7.22 10.62
C ILE A 327 -17.25 -8.39 9.66
N SER A 328 -16.04 -8.95 9.57
CA SER A 328 -15.76 -10.01 8.60
C SER A 328 -16.59 -11.26 8.88
N ARG A 329 -16.79 -11.62 10.16
CA ARG A 329 -17.70 -12.71 10.54
C ARG A 329 -19.15 -12.44 10.17
N LYS A 330 -19.63 -11.20 10.39
CA LYS A 330 -21.00 -10.81 10.04
C LYS A 330 -21.26 -10.87 8.53
N LEU A 331 -20.22 -10.60 7.73
CA LEU A 331 -20.29 -10.60 6.27
C LEU A 331 -19.85 -11.93 5.64
N ASP A 332 -19.58 -12.95 6.44
CA ASP A 332 -19.10 -14.27 6.03
C ASP A 332 -17.85 -14.25 5.13
N VAL A 333 -16.85 -13.47 5.54
CA VAL A 333 -15.56 -13.34 4.83
C VAL A 333 -14.39 -13.36 5.83
N THR A 334 -13.19 -13.65 5.34
CA THR A 334 -11.99 -13.56 6.18
C THR A 334 -11.60 -12.10 6.42
N VAL A 335 -10.95 -11.82 7.56
CA VAL A 335 -10.37 -10.49 7.84
C VAL A 335 -9.43 -10.05 6.73
N LYS A 336 -8.65 -10.98 6.16
CA LYS A 336 -7.72 -10.71 5.07
C LYS A 336 -8.44 -10.27 3.79
N GLN A 337 -9.54 -10.94 3.43
CA GLN A 337 -10.36 -10.53 2.27
C GLN A 337 -11.00 -9.16 2.50
N LEU A 338 -11.63 -8.96 3.66
CA LEU A 338 -12.25 -7.69 4.01
C LEU A 338 -11.24 -6.54 3.98
N ALA A 339 -10.06 -6.72 4.59
CA ALA A 339 -9.01 -5.70 4.58
C ALA A 339 -8.51 -5.41 3.14
N SER A 340 -8.27 -6.47 2.35
CA SER A 340 -7.79 -6.38 0.97
C SER A 340 -8.73 -5.59 0.05
N TRP A 341 -10.05 -5.83 0.10
CA TRP A 341 -11.01 -5.08 -0.73
C TRP A 341 -11.09 -3.61 -0.38
N ASN A 342 -10.70 -3.23 0.84
CA ASN A 342 -10.81 -1.87 1.35
C ASN A 342 -9.49 -1.11 1.36
N SER A 343 -8.43 -1.67 0.74
CA SER A 343 -7.04 -1.16 0.78
C SER A 343 -6.58 -0.89 2.21
N MET A 344 -6.81 -1.88 3.08
CA MET A 344 -6.44 -1.86 4.49
C MET A 344 -5.61 -3.08 4.82
N ALA A 345 -4.88 -3.00 5.92
CA ALA A 345 -4.24 -4.12 6.56
C ALA A 345 -5.15 -4.68 7.68
N PRO A 346 -5.04 -5.97 8.03
CA PRO A 346 -5.84 -6.57 9.10
C PRO A 346 -5.76 -5.85 10.46
N GLY A 347 -4.65 -5.16 10.74
CA GLY A 347 -4.43 -4.41 11.97
C GLY A 347 -4.76 -2.92 11.90
N ASP A 348 -5.35 -2.43 10.80
CA ASP A 348 -5.74 -1.03 10.68
C ASP A 348 -6.91 -0.68 11.59
N THR A 349 -6.86 0.51 12.20
CA THR A 349 -7.93 1.02 13.04
C THR A 349 -9.14 1.40 12.19
N LEU A 350 -10.32 0.96 12.61
CA LEU A 350 -11.58 1.35 11.99
C LEU A 350 -12.09 2.69 12.54
N ARG A 351 -12.62 3.52 11.66
CA ARG A 351 -13.29 4.79 12.01
C ARG A 351 -14.80 4.65 11.79
N PRO A 352 -15.65 4.95 12.79
CA PRO A 352 -17.10 4.95 12.62
C PRO A 352 -17.54 5.83 11.44
N GLY A 353 -18.55 5.37 10.70
CA GLY A 353 -19.06 6.02 9.49
C GLY A 353 -18.31 5.68 8.20
N ARG A 354 -17.16 4.98 8.25
CA ARG A 354 -16.49 4.47 7.04
C ARG A 354 -17.32 3.34 6.43
N THR A 355 -17.59 3.40 5.13
CA THR A 355 -18.20 2.28 4.40
C THR A 355 -17.11 1.30 3.94
N LEU A 356 -17.24 0.04 4.35
CA LEU A 356 -16.43 -1.08 3.87
C LEU A 356 -17.21 -1.86 2.81
N VAL A 357 -16.49 -2.42 1.85
CA VAL A 357 -17.02 -3.33 0.84
C VAL A 357 -16.54 -4.75 1.15
N ALA A 358 -17.47 -5.69 1.12
CA ALA A 358 -17.20 -7.11 1.08
C ALA A 358 -17.87 -7.73 -0.14
N TYR A 359 -17.41 -8.91 -0.52
CA TYR A 359 -18.05 -9.71 -1.54
C TYR A 359 -18.39 -11.07 -0.95
N ASN A 360 -19.67 -11.43 -0.99
CA ASN A 360 -20.18 -12.71 -0.52
C ASN A 360 -20.81 -13.51 -1.68
N GLY A 361 -20.92 -14.82 -1.49
CA GLY A 361 -21.36 -15.74 -2.53
C GLY A 361 -20.22 -16.17 -3.45
N SER A 362 -20.15 -17.47 -3.71
CA SER A 362 -19.39 -18.02 -4.83
C SER A 362 -19.76 -17.26 -6.10
N PRO A 363 -18.81 -17.03 -7.04
CA PRO A 363 -19.14 -16.36 -8.31
C PRO A 363 -20.39 -17.01 -8.87
N ALA A 364 -21.34 -16.20 -9.35
CA ALA A 364 -22.51 -16.71 -10.06
C ALA A 364 -22.02 -17.63 -11.17
N VAL A 365 -22.00 -18.93 -10.88
CA VAL A 365 -21.83 -19.95 -11.87
C VAL A 365 -23.18 -19.90 -12.56
N SER A 366 -23.22 -19.30 -13.74
CA SER A 366 -24.32 -19.51 -14.67
C SER A 366 -24.63 -21.00 -14.65
N GLU A 367 -25.86 -21.34 -14.27
CA GLU A 367 -26.42 -22.68 -14.41
C GLU A 367 -26.37 -23.04 -15.90
N ASN A 368 -25.24 -23.55 -16.36
CA ASN A 368 -25.08 -24.16 -17.66
C ASN A 368 -24.07 -25.29 -17.51
N ASN A 369 -24.62 -26.50 -17.35
CA ASN A 369 -23.98 -27.81 -17.53
C ASN A 369 -22.55 -27.97 -16.99
N ARG A 370 -22.41 -28.02 -15.65
CA ARG A 370 -21.28 -28.76 -15.05
C ARG A 370 -21.57 -30.26 -15.12
N THR A 371 -21.00 -30.95 -16.09
CA THR A 371 -20.98 -32.41 -16.11
C THR A 371 -20.02 -32.91 -15.03
N THR A 372 -20.54 -33.06 -13.81
CA THR A 372 -19.76 -33.58 -12.67
C THR A 372 -19.57 -35.09 -12.81
N ARG A 373 -18.33 -35.57 -12.76
CA ARG A 373 -18.00 -37.00 -12.75
C ARG A 373 -17.91 -37.50 -11.31
N LYS A 374 -18.61 -38.59 -11.00
CA LYS A 374 -18.50 -39.29 -9.71
C LYS A 374 -17.17 -40.07 -9.65
N VAL A 375 -16.34 -39.79 -8.66
CA VAL A 375 -15.04 -40.44 -8.43
C VAL A 375 -15.02 -41.05 -7.03
N SER A 376 -14.58 -42.32 -6.92
CA SER A 376 -14.35 -42.96 -5.63
C SER A 376 -12.88 -42.81 -5.23
N TYR A 377 -12.61 -42.11 -4.14
CA TYR A 377 -11.27 -41.87 -3.62
C TYR A 377 -11.03 -42.70 -2.35
N ARG A 378 -9.89 -43.40 -2.28
CA ARG A 378 -9.48 -44.13 -1.06
C ARG A 378 -8.48 -43.27 -0.29
N VAL A 379 -8.85 -42.88 0.93
CA VAL A 379 -8.03 -42.08 1.84
C VAL A 379 -6.71 -42.78 2.12
N ARG A 380 -5.59 -42.08 1.95
CA ARG A 380 -4.23 -42.59 2.20
C ARG A 380 -3.72 -42.11 3.56
N SER A 381 -2.68 -42.78 4.08
CA SER A 381 -2.00 -42.31 5.29
C SER A 381 -1.45 -40.89 5.05
N GLY A 382 -1.81 -39.95 5.93
CA GLY A 382 -1.46 -38.54 5.79
C GLY A 382 -2.44 -37.69 4.98
N ASP A 383 -3.57 -38.22 4.52
CA ASP A 383 -4.63 -37.40 3.93
C ASP A 383 -5.41 -36.60 4.99
N SER A 384 -5.96 -35.45 4.58
CA SER A 384 -6.96 -34.71 5.34
C SER A 384 -8.06 -34.24 4.39
N LEU A 385 -9.25 -33.94 4.91
CA LEU A 385 -10.34 -33.36 4.10
C LEU A 385 -9.87 -32.13 3.34
N TYR A 386 -9.03 -31.29 3.95
CA TYR A 386 -8.42 -30.13 3.31
C TYR A 386 -7.51 -30.51 2.12
N ARG A 387 -6.61 -31.48 2.30
CA ARG A 387 -5.72 -31.93 1.21
C ARG A 387 -6.49 -32.57 0.06
N ILE A 388 -7.54 -33.33 0.37
CA ILE A 388 -8.40 -33.99 -0.62
C ILE A 388 -9.24 -32.94 -1.35
N ALA A 389 -9.88 -32.02 -0.63
CA ALA A 389 -10.65 -30.91 -1.19
C ALA A 389 -9.81 -30.08 -2.17
N ASN A 390 -8.60 -29.71 -1.76
CA ASN A 390 -7.68 -28.95 -2.59
C ASN A 390 -7.20 -29.75 -3.81
N LYS A 391 -6.94 -31.06 -3.66
CA LYS A 391 -6.49 -31.92 -4.76
C LYS A 391 -7.54 -32.07 -5.86
N PHE A 392 -8.82 -32.10 -5.49
CA PHE A 392 -9.94 -32.31 -6.41
C PHE A 392 -10.71 -31.03 -6.73
N SER A 393 -10.23 -29.87 -6.26
CA SER A 393 -10.87 -28.57 -6.46
C SER A 393 -12.35 -28.54 -6.03
N ILE A 394 -12.67 -29.16 -4.90
CA ILE A 394 -14.01 -29.26 -4.32
C ILE A 394 -14.02 -28.68 -2.91
N GLU A 395 -15.18 -28.21 -2.43
CA GLU A 395 -15.27 -27.68 -1.07
C GLU A 395 -15.29 -28.80 -0.02
N ILE A 396 -14.75 -28.53 1.17
CA ILE A 396 -14.73 -29.53 2.26
C ILE A 396 -16.16 -29.91 2.66
N ASP A 397 -17.06 -28.93 2.72
CA ASP A 397 -18.44 -29.15 3.14
C ASP A 397 -19.22 -30.00 2.12
N ASP A 398 -18.85 -29.98 0.84
CA ASP A 398 -19.38 -30.90 -0.17
C ASP A 398 -18.92 -32.34 0.07
N ILE A 399 -17.64 -32.57 0.37
CA ILE A 399 -17.13 -33.90 0.73
C ILE A 399 -17.86 -34.45 1.94
N LEU A 400 -18.07 -33.62 2.96
CA LEU A 400 -18.81 -33.99 4.17
C LEU A 400 -20.26 -34.37 3.85
N ARG A 401 -20.94 -33.56 3.03
CA ARG A 401 -22.34 -33.78 2.60
C ARG A 401 -22.50 -35.08 1.81
N TRP A 402 -21.68 -35.30 0.78
CA TRP A 402 -21.78 -36.48 -0.09
C TRP A 402 -21.49 -37.80 0.64
N ASN A 403 -20.60 -37.75 1.63
CA ASN A 403 -20.16 -38.93 2.37
C ASN A 403 -20.83 -39.08 3.73
N LYS A 404 -21.74 -38.16 4.09
CA LYS A 404 -22.43 -38.10 5.38
C LYS A 404 -21.44 -38.19 6.57
N ILE A 405 -20.30 -37.52 6.45
CA ILE A 405 -19.24 -37.51 7.47
C ILE A 405 -19.47 -36.32 8.40
N ASN A 406 -19.32 -36.54 9.70
CA ASN A 406 -19.34 -35.47 10.68
C ASN A 406 -17.98 -34.76 10.73
N LYS A 407 -17.99 -33.42 10.71
CA LYS A 407 -16.80 -32.54 10.76
C LYS A 407 -15.89 -32.80 11.97
N SER A 408 -16.44 -33.37 13.05
CA SER A 408 -15.69 -33.74 14.26
C SER A 408 -14.99 -35.09 14.21
N LYS A 409 -15.22 -35.91 13.17
CA LYS A 409 -14.60 -37.24 13.03
C LYS A 409 -13.41 -37.19 12.07
N TYR A 410 -12.27 -37.74 12.50
CA TYR A 410 -11.08 -37.88 11.67
C TYR A 410 -11.27 -38.90 10.55
N LEU A 411 -10.68 -38.62 9.38
CA LEU A 411 -10.61 -39.58 8.27
C LEU A 411 -9.66 -40.73 8.62
N GLN A 412 -10.06 -41.95 8.32
CA GLN A 412 -9.25 -43.14 8.56
C GLN A 412 -8.55 -43.60 7.27
N PRO A 413 -7.26 -43.97 7.30
CA PRO A 413 -6.60 -44.58 6.15
C PRO A 413 -7.39 -45.79 5.63
N GLY A 414 -7.61 -45.83 4.32
CA GLY A 414 -8.41 -46.86 3.66
C GLY A 414 -9.90 -46.55 3.52
N GLN A 415 -10.41 -45.52 4.18
CA GLN A 415 -11.79 -45.05 4.04
C GLN A 415 -12.07 -44.62 2.58
N ARG A 416 -13.25 -44.97 2.05
CA ARG A 416 -13.67 -44.59 0.70
C ARG A 416 -14.56 -43.36 0.75
N LEU A 417 -14.23 -42.35 -0.05
CA LEU A 417 -15.00 -41.14 -0.26
C LEU A 417 -15.56 -41.13 -1.68
N THR A 418 -16.82 -40.73 -1.81
CA THR A 418 -17.46 -40.34 -3.06
C THR A 418 -17.24 -38.85 -3.25
N LEU A 419 -16.59 -38.49 -4.35
CA LEU A 419 -16.33 -37.11 -4.76
C LEU A 419 -17.05 -36.86 -6.09
N PHE A 420 -17.59 -35.67 -6.28
CA PHE A 420 -18.11 -35.22 -7.58
C PHE A 420 -17.19 -34.12 -8.07
N VAL A 421 -16.42 -34.42 -9.11
CA VAL A 421 -15.38 -33.51 -9.63
C VAL A 421 -15.81 -32.97 -10.98
N ASP A 422 -15.50 -31.71 -11.25
CA ASP A 422 -15.84 -31.07 -12.52
C ASP A 422 -14.92 -31.59 -13.63
N SER A 423 -15.49 -32.02 -14.75
CA SER A 423 -14.76 -32.65 -15.86
C SER A 423 -13.87 -31.68 -16.63
N ALA A 424 -14.05 -30.36 -16.45
CA ALA A 424 -13.21 -29.31 -17.03
C ALA A 424 -11.86 -29.11 -16.31
N SER A 425 -11.58 -29.84 -15.23
CA SER A 425 -10.40 -29.60 -14.36
C SER A 425 -9.17 -30.46 -14.70
N ASN A 426 -9.24 -31.34 -15.70
CA ASN A 426 -8.14 -32.22 -16.10
C ASN A 426 -7.69 -31.92 -17.53
N THR A 427 -6.94 -30.83 -17.68
CA THR A 427 -5.86 -30.66 -18.67
C THR A 427 -4.75 -29.87 -18.00
#